data_AF-A0A8H8CRN4-F1
#
_entry.id   AF-A0A8H8CRN4-F1
#
_cell.length_a   1.000
_cell.length_b   1.000
_cell.length_c   1.000
_cell.angle_alpha   90.00
_cell.angle_beta   90.00
_cell.angle_gamma   90.00
#
_symmetry.space_group_name_H-M   'P 1'
#
loop_
_entity.id
_entity.type
_entity.pdbx_description
1 polymer ?
#
loop_
_entity_poly.entity_id
_entity_poly.type
_entity_poly.pdbx_seq_one_letter_code
_entity_poly.pdbx_strand_id
1 'polypeptide(L)'
;MHFLSLLVLQLLATSLTAAKPIKTRSESPSCTEDPNGYLTPSCTPSLPPDQTTPAGPACYKGTQFPPAEEWLTFNQLWALNSPVMSKFNSESEMGYIKKYIGEAAAAAGIDKGIFLTIMMQESNGNVRTVAGDGVTPGLMQALGSPSCLGTSFGECPESKIQGMIYAGALGTGQTEGLSACFTKNRRQYGAMLRCYNSGSIVDPLNWDVVKYGTPSYVSDIANRLRGLEPRRDCGFGGGIPSPGH
;
A
#
# COMPACT_ATOMS: atom_id res chain seq x y z
N MET A 1 -75.52 6.72 8.60
CA MET A 1 -75.72 5.95 9.85
C MET A 1 -74.33 5.68 10.43
N HIS A 2 -73.72 6.61 11.17
CA HIS A 2 -73.84 6.74 12.62
C HIS A 2 -73.67 5.40 13.34
N PHE A 3 -72.54 5.21 14.02
CA PHE A 3 -72.55 5.23 15.49
C PHE A 3 -71.20 5.69 16.06
N LEU A 4 -71.33 6.63 16.98
CA LEU A 4 -70.36 7.26 17.86
C LEU A 4 -70.28 6.41 19.14
N SER A 5 -69.11 6.13 19.73
CA SER A 5 -69.05 5.91 21.20
C SER A 5 -67.62 5.86 21.78
N LEU A 6 -67.31 6.86 22.61
CA LEU A 6 -66.62 6.84 23.92
C LEU A 6 -65.23 6.16 24.01
N LEU A 7 -64.11 6.90 24.03
CA LEU A 7 -63.51 7.64 25.16
C LEU A 7 -63.18 6.76 26.39
N VAL A 8 -61.90 6.38 26.57
CA VAL A 8 -61.18 6.48 27.86
C VAL A 8 -59.70 6.73 27.58
N LEU A 9 -59.25 7.93 27.97
CA LEU A 9 -57.87 8.39 28.02
C LEU A 9 -57.25 7.92 29.34
N GLN A 10 -56.23 7.05 29.32
CA GLN A 10 -55.42 6.78 30.50
C GLN A 10 -54.09 7.52 30.36
N LEU A 11 -53.94 8.59 31.15
CA LEU A 11 -52.67 9.26 31.38
C LEU A 11 -51.73 8.30 32.15
N LEU A 12 -50.66 7.84 31.51
CA LEU A 12 -49.45 7.46 32.24
C LEU A 12 -48.62 8.72 32.47
N ALA A 13 -48.68 9.25 33.70
CA ALA A 13 -47.72 10.23 34.18
C ALA A 13 -46.41 9.50 34.49
N THR A 14 -45.45 9.52 33.57
CA THR A 14 -44.06 9.18 33.90
C THR A 14 -43.41 10.42 34.51
N SER A 15 -43.11 10.31 35.79
CA SER A 15 -42.35 11.29 36.56
C SER A 15 -40.98 11.50 35.92
N LEU A 16 -40.78 12.61 35.20
CA LEU A 16 -39.44 13.12 34.94
C LEU A 16 -38.90 13.71 36.24
N THR A 17 -38.08 12.95 36.96
CA THR A 17 -37.16 13.55 37.91
C THR A 17 -36.18 14.41 37.12
N ALA A 18 -36.32 15.73 37.28
CA ALA A 18 -35.37 16.71 36.78
C ALA A 18 -33.98 16.41 37.35
N ALA A 19 -33.11 15.81 36.54
CA ALA A 19 -31.69 15.78 36.83
C ALA A 19 -31.17 17.22 36.81
N LYS A 20 -30.64 17.67 37.94
CA LYS A 20 -29.95 18.97 38.06
C LYS A 20 -28.86 19.03 36.99
N PRO A 21 -28.70 20.15 36.25
CA PRO A 21 -27.55 20.29 35.38
C PRO A 21 -26.31 20.35 36.27
N ILE A 22 -25.49 19.29 36.21
CA ILE A 22 -24.14 19.35 36.73
C ILE A 22 -23.44 20.42 35.90
N LYS A 23 -23.16 21.56 36.53
CA LYS A 23 -22.35 22.63 35.95
C LYS A 23 -20.90 22.16 35.96
N THR A 24 -20.56 21.20 35.09
CA THR A 24 -19.18 20.94 34.71
C THR A 24 -18.74 22.10 33.86
N ARG A 25 -18.02 23.03 34.49
CA ARG A 25 -17.17 23.98 33.77
C ARG A 25 -16.06 23.18 33.12
N SER A 26 -16.35 22.58 31.97
CA SER A 26 -15.35 22.18 30.99
C SER A 26 -15.05 23.45 30.20
N GLU A 27 -13.99 24.15 30.56
CA GLU A 27 -13.36 25.07 29.62
C GLU A 27 -12.85 24.22 28.46
N SER A 28 -13.61 24.17 27.37
CA SER A 28 -13.11 23.69 26.09
C SER A 28 -11.97 24.63 25.66
N PRO A 29 -10.80 24.12 25.24
CA PRO A 29 -9.78 24.98 24.68
C PRO A 29 -10.35 25.65 23.43
N SER A 30 -10.46 26.98 23.45
CA SER A 30 -10.78 27.77 22.27
C SER A 30 -9.58 27.71 21.32
N CYS A 31 -9.63 26.86 20.30
CA CYS A 31 -8.63 26.81 19.25
C CYS A 31 -8.82 28.00 18.31
N THR A 32 -7.97 29.02 18.38
CA THR A 32 -7.88 30.08 17.38
C THR A 32 -7.14 29.57 16.14
N GLU A 33 -7.68 29.84 14.95
CA GLU A 33 -7.06 29.48 13.66
C GLU A 33 -5.79 30.31 13.38
N ASP A 34 -4.74 29.65 12.89
CA ASP A 34 -3.52 30.27 12.33
C ASP A 34 -3.70 30.44 10.80
N PRO A 35 -3.30 31.59 10.20
CA PRO A 35 -3.51 31.88 8.78
C PRO A 35 -2.79 30.97 7.77
N ASN A 36 -2.02 29.96 8.20
CA ASN A 36 -1.27 29.06 7.29
C ASN A 36 -1.77 27.61 7.19
N GLY A 37 -2.97 27.28 7.67
CA GLY A 37 -3.71 26.09 7.22
C GLY A 37 -3.16 24.70 7.59
N TYR A 38 -2.33 24.59 8.62
CA TYR A 38 -1.93 23.29 9.19
C TYR A 38 -2.40 23.15 10.65
N LEU A 39 -3.08 22.05 10.97
CA LEU A 39 -3.54 21.73 12.32
C LEU A 39 -2.35 21.32 13.22
N THR A 40 -2.14 22.03 14.33
CA THR A 40 -1.18 21.66 15.38
C THR A 40 -1.74 20.59 16.33
N PRO A 41 -0.91 19.69 16.89
CA PRO A 41 -1.33 18.37 17.40
C PRO A 41 -1.72 18.31 18.89
N SER A 42 -2.40 19.32 19.44
CA SER A 42 -2.64 19.39 20.90
C SER A 42 -4.05 18.98 21.36
N CYS A 43 -4.89 18.37 20.52
CA CYS A 43 -6.27 18.03 20.87
C CYS A 43 -6.75 16.64 20.40
N THR A 44 -5.96 15.59 20.67
CA THR A 44 -6.44 14.21 20.46
C THR A 44 -6.59 13.48 21.80
N PRO A 45 -7.78 12.94 22.15
CA PRO A 45 -7.93 12.01 23.26
C PRO A 45 -7.06 10.76 23.02
N SER A 46 -6.31 10.34 24.03
CA SER A 46 -5.42 9.18 23.98
C SER A 46 -6.18 7.88 23.69
N LEU A 47 -5.78 7.17 22.62
CA LEU A 47 -6.21 5.79 22.37
C LEU A 47 -5.55 4.81 23.37
N PRO A 48 -6.23 3.70 23.74
CA PRO A 48 -5.67 2.71 24.65
C PRO A 48 -4.49 1.95 24.02
N PRO A 49 -3.50 1.52 24.81
CA PRO A 49 -2.31 0.84 24.29
C PRO A 49 -2.56 -0.66 24.20
N ASP A 50 -2.54 -1.23 22.99
CA ASP A 50 -1.84 -2.49 22.67
C ASP A 50 -2.00 -2.84 21.17
N GLN A 51 -1.08 -2.35 20.35
CA GLN A 51 -0.63 -3.07 19.17
C GLN A 51 0.89 -2.94 19.18
N THR A 52 1.56 -4.00 19.58
CA THR A 52 3.01 -4.11 19.53
C THR A 52 3.43 -4.05 18.06
N THR A 53 3.69 -2.85 17.56
CA THR A 53 4.46 -2.64 16.34
C THR A 53 5.74 -3.47 16.46
N PRO A 54 5.98 -4.48 15.59
CA PRO A 54 7.20 -5.24 15.66
C PRO A 54 8.38 -4.30 15.41
N ALA A 55 9.27 -4.14 16.38
CA ALA A 55 10.45 -3.27 16.27
C ALA A 55 11.45 -3.72 15.17
N GLY A 56 11.19 -4.85 14.50
CA GLY A 56 12.00 -5.43 13.43
C GLY A 56 11.13 -6.04 12.33
N PRO A 57 11.76 -6.78 11.39
CA PRO A 57 11.04 -7.33 10.24
C PRO A 57 10.07 -8.44 10.67
N ALA A 58 8.92 -8.50 10.00
CA ALA A 58 7.81 -9.39 10.35
C ALA A 58 7.25 -10.13 9.12
N CYS A 59 6.57 -11.24 9.37
CA CYS A 59 5.77 -11.91 8.35
C CYS A 59 4.32 -11.44 8.48
N TYR A 60 3.84 -10.73 7.47
CA TYR A 60 2.54 -10.05 7.49
C TYR A 60 1.48 -10.92 6.85
N LYS A 61 0.32 -11.04 7.51
CA LYS A 61 -0.81 -11.88 7.07
C LYS A 61 -2.14 -11.16 7.25
N GLY A 62 -3.14 -11.55 6.47
CA GLY A 62 -4.54 -11.16 6.68
C GLY A 62 -4.78 -9.65 6.71
N THR A 63 -4.84 -9.06 7.90
CA THR A 63 -5.06 -7.61 8.07
C THR A 63 -3.86 -6.89 8.68
N GLN A 64 -2.71 -7.56 8.79
CA GLN A 64 -1.55 -7.08 9.55
C GLN A 64 -0.63 -6.14 8.76
N PHE A 65 -0.91 -5.87 7.47
CA PHE A 65 -0.06 -5.01 6.64
C PHE A 65 0.26 -3.69 7.38
N PRO A 66 1.54 -3.26 7.44
CA PRO A 66 1.93 -2.17 8.31
C PRO A 66 1.20 -0.89 7.91
N PRO A 67 0.74 -0.09 8.87
CA PRO A 67 0.00 1.13 8.56
C PRO A 67 0.96 2.20 8.03
N ALA A 68 0.43 3.20 7.31
CA ALA A 68 1.23 4.12 6.50
C ALA A 68 2.22 4.96 7.32
N GLU A 69 1.94 5.15 8.61
CA GLU A 69 2.77 5.92 9.55
C GLU A 69 4.08 5.21 9.87
N GLU A 70 4.17 3.90 9.63
CA GLU A 70 5.40 3.13 9.79
C GLU A 70 6.28 3.14 8.54
N TRP A 71 5.79 3.64 7.40
CA TRP A 71 6.54 3.61 6.16
C TRP A 71 7.53 4.77 6.09
N LEU A 72 8.69 4.50 5.50
CA LEU A 72 9.61 5.55 5.13
C LEU A 72 8.98 6.43 4.04
N THR A 73 9.34 7.71 4.06
CA THR A 73 8.95 8.62 2.99
C THR A 73 9.52 8.16 1.65
N PHE A 74 8.88 8.53 0.55
CA PHE A 74 9.40 8.25 -0.80
C PHE A 74 10.85 8.69 -0.99
N ASN A 75 11.25 9.84 -0.45
CA ASN A 75 12.63 10.33 -0.60
C ASN A 75 13.63 9.44 0.17
N GLN A 76 13.26 8.95 1.36
CA GLN A 76 14.09 7.99 2.11
C GLN A 76 14.18 6.65 1.37
N LEU A 77 13.05 6.11 0.88
CA LEU A 77 13.04 4.89 0.07
C LEU A 77 13.87 5.06 -1.21
N TRP A 78 13.72 6.18 -1.90
CA TRP A 78 14.51 6.48 -3.10
C TRP A 78 16.01 6.52 -2.78
N ALA A 79 16.40 7.20 -1.70
CA ALA A 79 17.81 7.27 -1.27
C ALA A 79 18.37 5.88 -0.92
N LEU A 80 17.60 5.04 -0.24
CA LEU A 80 18.00 3.66 0.09
C LEU A 80 18.21 2.79 -1.14
N ASN A 81 17.38 2.93 -2.17
CA ASN A 81 17.38 2.06 -3.35
C ASN A 81 18.25 2.57 -4.51
N SER A 82 18.49 3.88 -4.59
CA SER A 82 19.26 4.49 -5.68
C SER A 82 20.65 3.87 -5.90
N PRO A 83 21.44 3.49 -4.87
CA PRO A 83 22.73 2.85 -5.08
C PRO A 83 22.66 1.48 -5.77
N VAL A 84 21.54 0.76 -5.64
CA VAL A 84 21.32 -0.50 -6.36
C VAL A 84 20.92 -0.18 -7.80
N MET A 85 19.96 0.72 -7.98
CA MET A 85 19.43 1.08 -9.29
C MET A 85 20.52 1.71 -10.19
N SER A 86 21.45 2.49 -9.64
CA SER A 86 22.53 3.15 -10.40
C SER A 86 23.55 2.16 -10.98
N LYS A 87 23.54 0.90 -10.56
CA LYS A 87 24.38 -0.15 -11.15
C LYS A 87 23.91 -0.56 -12.55
N PHE A 88 22.63 -0.28 -12.87
CA PHE A 88 21.98 -0.76 -14.09
C PHE A 88 21.52 0.36 -15.02
N ASN A 89 21.44 1.57 -14.49
CA ASN A 89 20.82 2.71 -15.15
C ASN A 89 21.73 3.93 -15.11
N SER A 90 21.73 4.69 -16.19
CA SER A 90 22.33 6.03 -16.24
C SER A 90 21.52 7.04 -15.41
N GLU A 91 22.10 8.22 -15.18
CA GLU A 91 21.43 9.30 -14.43
C GLU A 91 20.12 9.75 -15.11
N SER A 92 20.08 9.82 -16.44
CA SER A 92 18.87 10.19 -17.18
C SER A 92 17.76 9.15 -17.01
N GLU A 93 18.10 7.86 -17.13
CA GLU A 93 17.16 6.76 -16.91
C GLU A 93 16.62 6.75 -15.48
N MET A 94 17.49 6.97 -14.49
CA MET A 94 17.09 7.16 -13.08
C MET A 94 16.12 8.34 -12.91
N GLY A 95 16.37 9.46 -13.61
CA GLY A 95 15.50 10.62 -13.64
C GLY A 95 14.11 10.31 -14.20
N TYR A 96 14.04 9.59 -15.31
CA TYR A 96 12.79 9.14 -15.92
C TYR A 96 12.03 8.18 -15.01
N ILE A 97 12.71 7.22 -14.38
CA ILE A 97 12.09 6.30 -13.42
C ILE A 97 11.45 7.08 -12.27
N LYS A 98 12.20 8.02 -11.66
CA LYS A 98 11.70 8.81 -10.52
C LYS A 98 10.45 9.62 -10.89
N LYS A 99 10.47 10.27 -12.07
CA LYS A 99 9.34 11.02 -12.61
C LYS A 99 8.10 10.14 -12.78
N TYR A 100 8.24 9.03 -13.52
CA TYR A 100 7.09 8.22 -13.89
C TYR A 100 6.54 7.34 -12.76
N ILE A 101 7.33 7.01 -11.73
CA ILE A 101 6.77 6.42 -10.50
C ILE A 101 5.75 7.37 -9.88
N GLY A 102 6.06 8.68 -9.81
CA GLY A 102 5.13 9.67 -9.25
C GLY A 102 3.83 9.77 -10.04
N GLU A 103 3.93 9.87 -11.37
CA GLU A 103 2.77 9.98 -12.26
C GLU A 103 1.91 8.70 -12.26
N ALA A 104 2.54 7.53 -12.34
CA ALA A 104 1.83 6.25 -12.41
C ALA A 104 1.20 5.85 -11.06
N ALA A 105 1.85 6.15 -9.93
CA ALA A 105 1.28 5.96 -8.61
C ALA A 105 0.02 6.82 -8.41
N ALA A 106 0.07 8.09 -8.84
CA ALA A 106 -1.09 8.97 -8.84
C ALA A 106 -2.23 8.43 -9.71
N ALA A 107 -1.92 7.98 -10.94
CA ALA A 107 -2.89 7.39 -11.85
C ALA A 107 -3.53 6.11 -11.28
N ALA A 108 -2.76 5.28 -10.56
CA ALA A 108 -3.27 4.06 -9.94
C ALA A 108 -4.02 4.31 -8.62
N GLY A 109 -3.88 5.50 -8.02
CA GLY A 109 -4.42 5.84 -6.71
C GLY A 109 -3.71 5.12 -5.56
N ILE A 110 -2.40 4.90 -5.68
CA ILE A 110 -1.55 4.13 -4.76
C ILE A 110 -0.41 5.01 -4.25
N ASP A 111 0.10 4.71 -3.05
CA ASP A 111 1.28 5.40 -2.52
C ASP A 111 2.53 5.13 -3.38
N LYS A 112 3.27 6.18 -3.72
CA LYS A 112 4.48 6.07 -4.57
C LYS A 112 5.63 5.29 -3.91
N GLY A 113 5.69 5.24 -2.58
CA GLY A 113 6.62 4.40 -1.83
C GLY A 113 6.34 2.91 -2.07
N ILE A 114 5.07 2.50 -2.01
CA ILE A 114 4.64 1.14 -2.38
C ILE A 114 5.07 0.82 -3.79
N PHE A 115 4.79 1.72 -4.73
CA PHE A 115 5.14 1.55 -6.13
C PHE A 115 6.65 1.32 -6.34
N LEU A 116 7.50 2.15 -5.71
CA LEU A 116 8.95 1.99 -5.74
C LEU A 116 9.38 0.64 -5.15
N THR A 117 8.84 0.24 -4.00
CA THR A 117 9.22 -1.04 -3.37
C THR A 117 8.83 -2.25 -4.20
N ILE A 118 7.69 -2.19 -4.91
CA ILE A 118 7.30 -3.22 -5.88
C ILE A 118 8.32 -3.27 -7.02
N MET A 119 8.63 -2.14 -7.66
CA MET A 119 9.62 -2.09 -8.74
C MET A 119 10.98 -2.68 -8.31
N MET A 120 11.40 -2.40 -7.06
CA MET A 120 12.63 -2.97 -6.52
C MET A 120 12.55 -4.48 -6.31
N GLN A 121 11.40 -5.02 -5.92
CA GLN A 121 11.16 -6.45 -5.81
C GLN A 121 11.10 -7.15 -7.18
N GLU A 122 10.55 -6.48 -8.19
CA GLU A 122 10.36 -7.05 -9.53
C GLU A 122 11.62 -7.01 -10.39
N SER A 123 12.45 -5.96 -10.25
CA SER A 123 13.56 -5.72 -11.18
C SER A 123 14.81 -5.10 -10.57
N ASN A 124 14.81 -4.82 -9.25
CA ASN A 124 15.83 -3.99 -8.60
C ASN A 124 15.95 -2.59 -9.26
N GLY A 125 14.90 -2.14 -9.96
CA GLY A 125 14.87 -0.93 -10.76
C GLY A 125 15.69 -0.99 -12.05
N ASN A 126 16.10 -2.17 -12.52
CA ASN A 126 16.87 -2.35 -13.75
C ASN A 126 15.96 -2.28 -15.00
N VAL A 127 16.12 -1.23 -15.83
CA VAL A 127 15.33 -1.08 -17.08
C VAL A 127 15.59 -2.19 -18.10
N ARG A 128 16.71 -2.91 -17.96
CA ARG A 128 17.15 -4.03 -18.82
C ARG A 128 16.98 -5.38 -18.13
N THR A 129 16.15 -5.47 -17.08
CA THR A 129 15.93 -6.73 -16.38
C THR A 129 15.40 -7.82 -17.32
N VAL A 130 15.80 -9.06 -17.07
CA VAL A 130 15.24 -10.25 -17.72
C VAL A 130 13.93 -10.61 -17.00
N ALA A 131 12.96 -11.17 -17.72
CA ALA A 131 11.74 -11.68 -17.11
C ALA A 131 12.06 -12.85 -16.18
N GLY A 132 11.72 -12.74 -14.89
CA GLY A 132 12.00 -13.79 -13.91
C GLY A 132 11.24 -15.09 -14.16
N ASP A 133 10.03 -14.98 -14.70
CA ASP A 133 9.16 -16.09 -15.12
C ASP A 133 9.29 -16.44 -16.62
N GLY A 134 10.16 -15.73 -17.34
CA GLY A 134 10.38 -15.86 -18.78
C GLY A 134 9.40 -15.08 -19.67
N VAL A 135 8.32 -14.50 -19.15
CA VAL A 135 7.26 -13.87 -19.97
C VAL A 135 6.82 -12.48 -19.52
N THR A 136 7.15 -12.04 -18.31
CA THR A 136 6.77 -10.72 -17.78
C THR A 136 7.93 -9.71 -17.83
N PRO A 137 8.05 -8.88 -18.89
CA PRO A 137 9.20 -7.99 -19.03
C PRO A 137 9.08 -6.68 -18.22
N GLY A 138 10.23 -5.98 -18.16
CA GLY A 138 10.32 -4.57 -17.77
C GLY A 138 10.38 -4.34 -16.26
N LEU A 139 10.39 -3.06 -15.88
CA LEU A 139 10.61 -2.59 -14.50
C LEU A 139 9.63 -3.17 -13.47
N MET A 140 8.38 -3.38 -13.89
CA MET A 140 7.30 -3.87 -13.05
C MET A 140 6.93 -5.33 -13.33
N GLN A 141 7.71 -6.03 -14.18
CA GLN A 141 7.48 -7.42 -14.59
C GLN A 141 6.00 -7.68 -14.92
N ALA A 142 5.50 -6.99 -15.94
CA ALA A 142 4.10 -7.07 -16.35
C ALA A 142 3.99 -7.73 -17.74
N LEU A 143 3.14 -8.75 -17.89
CA LEU A 143 2.91 -9.40 -19.18
C LEU A 143 2.44 -8.37 -20.21
N GLY A 144 3.05 -8.35 -21.40
CA GLY A 144 2.74 -7.35 -22.44
C GLY A 144 3.35 -5.96 -22.23
N SER A 145 4.18 -5.77 -21.19
CA SER A 145 4.93 -4.53 -20.97
C SER A 145 6.03 -4.34 -22.03
N PRO A 146 6.41 -3.10 -22.38
CA PRO A 146 7.64 -2.87 -23.15
C PRO A 146 8.89 -3.32 -22.35
N SER A 147 10.03 -3.41 -23.04
CA SER A 147 11.31 -3.76 -22.44
C SER A 147 12.47 -2.99 -23.07
N CYS A 148 13.48 -2.68 -22.25
CA CYS A 148 14.79 -2.22 -22.71
C CYS A 148 15.86 -3.31 -22.67
N LEU A 149 15.49 -4.57 -22.45
CA LEU A 149 16.40 -5.70 -22.61
C LEU A 149 17.11 -5.65 -23.97
N GLY A 150 18.44 -5.79 -23.96
CA GLY A 150 19.29 -5.72 -25.15
C GLY A 150 19.72 -4.31 -25.59
N THR A 151 19.22 -3.24 -24.95
CA THR A 151 19.73 -1.88 -25.18
C THR A 151 21.04 -1.64 -24.42
N SER A 152 21.97 -0.85 -24.99
CA SER A 152 23.20 -0.44 -24.30
C SER A 152 22.89 0.39 -23.06
N PHE A 153 23.82 0.47 -22.11
CA PHE A 153 23.69 1.29 -20.90
C PHE A 153 23.42 2.75 -21.26
N GLY A 154 22.39 3.36 -20.64
CA GLY A 154 21.98 4.75 -20.91
C GLY A 154 21.13 4.97 -22.16
N GLU A 155 20.87 3.93 -22.95
CA GLU A 155 20.12 4.03 -24.21
C GLU A 155 18.68 3.52 -24.14
N CYS A 156 18.12 3.33 -22.93
CA CYS A 156 16.70 3.00 -22.80
C CYS A 156 15.85 4.26 -23.06
N PRO A 157 14.97 4.28 -24.08
CA PRO A 157 14.15 5.45 -24.37
C PRO A 157 13.21 5.80 -23.21
N GLU A 158 13.03 7.11 -22.95
CA GLU A 158 12.10 7.62 -21.92
C GLU A 158 10.70 7.00 -22.05
N SER A 159 10.18 6.91 -23.28
CA SER A 159 8.86 6.34 -23.56
C SER A 159 8.73 4.86 -23.18
N LYS A 160 9.82 4.08 -23.29
CA LYS A 160 9.82 2.69 -22.81
C LYS A 160 9.83 2.63 -21.29
N ILE A 161 10.58 3.50 -20.62
CA ILE A 161 10.59 3.59 -19.15
C ILE A 161 9.20 3.97 -18.63
N GLN A 162 8.58 4.99 -19.24
CA GLN A 162 7.20 5.35 -18.96
C GLN A 162 6.28 4.15 -19.13
N GLY A 163 6.33 3.48 -20.29
CA GLY A 163 5.47 2.33 -20.59
C GLY A 163 5.65 1.18 -19.60
N MET A 164 6.89 0.87 -19.18
CA MET A 164 7.17 -0.18 -18.20
C MET A 164 6.55 0.11 -16.83
N ILE A 165 6.59 1.37 -16.40
CA ILE A 165 6.02 1.79 -15.11
C ILE A 165 4.49 1.83 -15.19
N TYR A 166 3.92 2.37 -16.26
CA TYR A 166 2.47 2.40 -16.46
C TYR A 166 1.85 1.01 -16.65
N ALA A 167 2.60 0.05 -17.23
CA ALA A 167 2.17 -1.34 -17.33
C ALA A 167 1.90 -1.97 -15.96
N GLY A 168 2.76 -1.71 -14.97
CA GLY A 168 2.51 -2.16 -13.60
C GLY A 168 1.35 -1.41 -12.92
N ALA A 169 1.23 -0.11 -13.17
CA ALA A 169 0.19 0.71 -12.56
C ALA A 169 -1.23 0.36 -13.03
N LEU A 170 -1.41 0.31 -14.35
CA LEU A 170 -2.71 0.26 -15.00
C LEU A 170 -2.99 -1.08 -15.71
N GLY A 171 -1.96 -1.91 -15.90
CA GLY A 171 -2.04 -3.13 -16.68
C GLY A 171 -1.77 -2.88 -18.17
N THR A 172 -1.83 -3.95 -18.94
CA THR A 172 -1.47 -3.96 -20.38
C THR A 172 -2.59 -4.51 -21.27
N GLY A 173 -3.74 -4.84 -20.67
CA GLY A 173 -4.77 -5.67 -21.30
C GLY A 173 -4.46 -7.18 -21.28
N GLN A 174 -3.20 -7.58 -21.06
CA GLN A 174 -2.80 -8.97 -20.84
C GLN A 174 -2.58 -9.30 -19.36
N THR A 175 -2.26 -8.29 -18.55
CA THR A 175 -2.20 -8.41 -17.09
C THR A 175 -2.99 -7.29 -16.42
N GLU A 176 -3.58 -7.59 -15.26
CA GLU A 176 -4.20 -6.59 -14.39
C GLU A 176 -3.11 -5.74 -13.73
N GLY A 177 -3.29 -4.41 -13.72
CA GLY A 177 -2.40 -3.49 -13.01
C GLY A 177 -2.73 -3.38 -11.53
N LEU A 178 -1.84 -2.72 -10.79
CA LEU A 178 -2.01 -2.44 -9.36
C LEU A 178 -3.32 -1.72 -9.05
N SER A 179 -3.76 -0.77 -9.90
CA SER A 179 -5.02 -0.04 -9.68
C SER A 179 -6.25 -0.96 -9.66
N ALA A 180 -6.29 -1.94 -10.57
CA ALA A 180 -7.37 -2.91 -10.64
C ALA A 180 -7.35 -3.84 -9.42
N CYS A 181 -6.17 -4.37 -9.08
CA CYS A 181 -5.98 -5.17 -7.87
C CYS A 181 -6.36 -4.41 -6.59
N PHE A 182 -6.05 -3.12 -6.50
CA PHE A 182 -6.36 -2.31 -5.32
C PHE A 182 -7.86 -2.10 -5.17
N THR A 183 -8.53 -1.75 -6.27
CA THR A 183 -9.98 -1.52 -6.30
C THR A 183 -10.76 -2.80 -5.99
N LYS A 184 -10.41 -3.91 -6.65
CA LYS A 184 -11.03 -5.24 -6.48
C LYS A 184 -10.91 -5.74 -5.04
N ASN A 185 -9.83 -5.39 -4.35
CA ASN A 185 -9.53 -5.85 -2.99
C ASN A 185 -9.79 -4.76 -1.93
N ARG A 186 -10.85 -3.97 -2.12
CA ARG A 186 -11.36 -3.01 -1.13
C ARG A 186 -10.30 -2.04 -0.61
N ARG A 187 -9.35 -1.67 -1.47
CA ARG A 187 -8.26 -0.75 -1.17
C ARG A 187 -7.38 -1.21 -0.01
N GLN A 188 -7.19 -2.52 0.14
CA GLN A 188 -6.26 -3.12 1.11
C GLN A 188 -4.93 -3.43 0.43
N TYR A 189 -3.84 -2.81 0.90
CA TYR A 189 -2.51 -2.94 0.27
C TYR A 189 -1.98 -4.38 0.26
N GLY A 190 -2.08 -5.11 1.37
CA GLY A 190 -1.59 -6.50 1.39
C GLY A 190 -2.33 -7.42 0.41
N ALA A 191 -3.66 -7.28 0.32
CA ALA A 191 -4.47 -8.02 -0.66
C ALA A 191 -4.17 -7.59 -2.11
N MET A 192 -3.97 -6.29 -2.35
CA MET A 192 -3.54 -5.76 -3.64
C MET A 192 -2.19 -6.34 -4.09
N LEU A 193 -1.20 -6.38 -3.19
CA LEU A 193 0.14 -6.92 -3.48
C LEU A 193 0.08 -8.40 -3.82
N ARG A 194 -0.71 -9.18 -3.05
CA ARG A 194 -0.94 -10.60 -3.37
C ARG A 194 -1.62 -10.76 -4.73
N CYS A 195 -2.66 -9.98 -5.00
CA CYS A 195 -3.34 -9.96 -6.31
C CYS A 195 -2.36 -9.66 -7.45
N TYR A 196 -1.49 -8.66 -7.31
CA TYR A 196 -0.52 -8.30 -8.33
C TYR A 196 0.50 -9.42 -8.58
N ASN A 197 1.04 -10.00 -7.50
CA ASN A 197 2.07 -11.04 -7.60
C ASN A 197 1.58 -12.37 -8.17
N SER A 198 0.35 -12.78 -7.84
CA SER A 198 -0.15 -14.13 -8.18
C SER A 198 -1.43 -14.15 -9.02
N GLY A 199 -1.93 -12.99 -9.45
CA GLY A 199 -3.19 -12.83 -10.18
C GLY A 199 -4.44 -13.24 -9.39
N SER A 200 -4.29 -13.67 -8.14
CA SER A 200 -5.33 -14.26 -7.31
C SER A 200 -4.96 -14.23 -5.84
N ILE A 201 -5.96 -14.33 -4.96
CA ILE A 201 -5.79 -14.49 -3.51
C ILE A 201 -6.45 -15.81 -3.14
N VAL A 202 -5.64 -16.81 -2.79
CA VAL A 202 -6.15 -18.14 -2.41
C VAL A 202 -6.78 -18.11 -1.02
N ASP A 203 -6.10 -17.47 -0.07
CA ASP A 203 -6.58 -17.28 1.30
C ASP A 203 -6.44 -15.79 1.70
N PRO A 204 -7.55 -15.05 1.89
CA PRO A 204 -7.49 -13.63 2.27
C PRO A 204 -6.97 -13.41 3.69
N LEU A 205 -6.92 -14.44 4.55
CA LEU A 205 -6.37 -14.36 5.90
C LEU A 205 -4.90 -14.77 5.97
N ASN A 206 -4.38 -15.43 4.93
CA ASN A 206 -3.00 -15.89 4.88
C ASN A 206 -2.38 -15.70 3.48
N TRP A 207 -1.73 -14.55 3.28
CA TRP A 207 -1.10 -14.20 2.00
C TRP A 207 0.10 -15.06 1.61
N ASP A 208 0.57 -15.95 2.47
CA ASP A 208 1.62 -16.92 2.15
C ASP A 208 1.08 -18.04 1.23
N VAL A 209 -0.23 -18.29 1.24
CA VAL A 209 -0.87 -19.33 0.44
C VAL A 209 -1.03 -18.83 -1.00
N VAL A 210 -0.27 -19.45 -1.91
CA VAL A 210 -0.24 -19.09 -3.33
C VAL A 210 -0.42 -20.32 -4.21
N LYS A 211 -1.00 -20.11 -5.39
CA LYS A 211 -0.95 -21.09 -6.48
C LYS A 211 0.30 -20.89 -7.35
N TYR A 212 0.64 -19.64 -7.61
CA TYR A 212 1.80 -19.16 -8.36
C TYR A 212 2.34 -17.89 -7.70
N GLY A 213 3.56 -17.50 -8.03
CA GLY A 213 4.20 -16.31 -7.48
C GLY A 213 4.98 -16.58 -6.20
N THR A 214 5.42 -15.51 -5.56
CA THR A 214 6.35 -15.56 -4.42
C THR A 214 5.56 -15.58 -3.12
N PRO A 215 5.65 -16.65 -2.30
CA PRO A 215 4.93 -16.75 -1.02
C PRO A 215 5.22 -15.58 -0.07
N SER A 216 6.48 -15.15 0.02
CA SER A 216 6.93 -14.07 0.90
C SER A 216 6.57 -12.66 0.43
N TYR A 217 6.07 -12.50 -0.81
CA TYR A 217 5.98 -11.21 -1.52
C TYR A 217 5.38 -10.06 -0.69
N VAL A 218 4.21 -10.28 -0.08
CA VAL A 218 3.54 -9.24 0.70
C VAL A 218 4.37 -8.83 1.92
N SER A 219 5.01 -9.81 2.57
CA SER A 219 5.89 -9.55 3.70
C SER A 219 7.16 -8.82 3.28
N ASP A 220 7.74 -9.18 2.14
CA ASP A 220 8.97 -8.57 1.65
C ASP A 220 8.75 -7.09 1.29
N ILE A 221 7.65 -6.78 0.61
CA ILE A 221 7.26 -5.39 0.31
C ILE A 221 6.97 -4.60 1.59
N ALA A 222 6.21 -5.16 2.52
CA ALA A 222 5.89 -4.52 3.80
C ALA A 222 7.13 -4.18 4.62
N ASN A 223 8.13 -5.07 4.67
CA ASN A 223 9.39 -4.80 5.37
C ASN A 223 10.23 -3.74 4.64
N ARG A 224 10.35 -3.81 3.31
CA ARG A 224 11.10 -2.80 2.53
C ARG A 224 10.50 -1.40 2.67
N LEU A 225 9.18 -1.27 2.78
CA LEU A 225 8.50 0.01 3.05
C LEU A 225 8.94 0.66 4.36
N ARG A 226 9.25 -0.17 5.36
CA ARG A 226 9.74 0.26 6.68
C ARG A 226 11.28 0.42 6.69
N GLY A 227 11.94 0.21 5.56
CA GLY A 227 13.41 0.23 5.46
C GLY A 227 14.10 -0.99 6.07
N LEU A 228 13.38 -2.09 6.25
CA LEU A 228 13.88 -3.30 6.88
C LEU A 228 14.18 -4.37 5.84
N GLU A 229 15.27 -5.11 6.06
CA GLU A 229 15.58 -6.30 5.26
C GLU A 229 14.48 -7.36 5.47
N PRO A 230 13.90 -7.92 4.40
CA PRO A 230 12.89 -8.95 4.53
C PRO A 230 13.39 -10.20 5.28
N ARG A 231 12.47 -10.79 6.04
CA ARG A 231 12.70 -12.09 6.67
C ARG A 231 12.69 -13.19 5.62
N ARG A 232 13.69 -14.08 5.67
CA ARG A 232 13.86 -15.17 4.70
C ARG A 232 12.93 -16.36 4.93
N ASP A 233 12.24 -16.40 6.06
CA ASP A 233 11.33 -17.48 6.48
C ASP A 233 9.85 -17.09 6.39
N CYS A 234 9.51 -15.92 5.83
CA CYS A 234 8.12 -15.61 5.50
C CYS A 234 7.69 -16.39 4.26
N GLY A 235 6.47 -16.92 4.23
CA GLY A 235 5.96 -17.66 3.07
C GLY A 235 6.56 -19.06 2.86
N PHE A 236 7.62 -19.41 3.58
CA PHE A 236 8.27 -20.71 3.52
C PHE A 236 8.27 -21.33 4.92
N GLY A 237 8.17 -22.66 5.04
CA GLY A 237 8.30 -23.32 6.34
C GLY A 237 9.62 -22.91 7.00
N GLY A 238 9.63 -22.79 8.33
CA GLY A 238 10.82 -22.33 9.06
C GLY A 238 12.08 -23.08 8.62
N GLY A 239 13.10 -22.34 8.16
CA GLY A 239 14.36 -22.90 7.66
C GLY A 239 14.48 -23.07 6.15
N ILE A 240 13.43 -22.82 5.36
CA ILE A 240 13.53 -22.75 3.90
C ILE A 240 13.74 -21.28 3.49
N PRO A 241 14.92 -20.92 2.97
CA PRO A 241 15.18 -19.54 2.57
C PRO A 241 14.37 -19.16 1.32
N SER A 242 13.81 -17.95 1.33
CA SER A 242 13.30 -17.30 0.12
C SER A 242 14.37 -17.30 -0.99
N PRO A 243 14.00 -17.51 -2.28
CA PRO A 243 14.96 -17.60 -3.38
C PRO A 243 15.90 -16.40 -3.53
N GLY A 244 15.56 -15.26 -2.92
CA GLY A 244 16.33 -14.03 -3.01
C GLY A 244 16.21 -13.39 -4.38
N HIS A 245 15.85 -12.11 -4.41
CA HIS A 245 15.90 -11.25 -5.60
C HIS A 245 16.69 -10.00 -5.23
#